data_AF-A0A483AHV3-F1
#
_entry.id   AF-A0A483AHV3-F1
#
_cell.length_a   1.000
_cell.length_b   1.000
_cell.length_c   1.000
_cell.angle_alpha   90.00
_cell.angle_beta   90.00
_cell.angle_gamma   90.00
#
_symmetry.space_group_name_H-M   'P 1'
#
loop_
_entity.id
_entity.type
_entity.pdbx_description
1 polymer ?
#
loop_
_entity_poly.entity_id
_entity_poly.type
_entity_poly.pdbx_seq_one_letter_code
_entity_poly.pdbx_strand_id
1 'polypeptide(L)' 'MQATQTHPNTIPLGWDNATNVVDKLNIPVYFLGGMGIKDLDKTLELGAQGIAGVSAF' A
#
# COMPACT_ATOMS: atom_id res chain seq x y z
N MET A 1 7.90 -1.44 4.81
CA MET A 1 6.76 -0.66 5.33
C MET A 1 7.32 0.52 6.08
N GLN A 2 7.05 1.72 5.62
CA GLN A 2 7.56 2.94 6.23
C GLN A 2 6.39 3.68 6.86
N ALA A 3 6.54 4.10 8.12
CA ALA A 3 5.55 4.93 8.79
C ALA A 3 5.34 6.22 8.00
N THR A 4 4.08 6.64 7.82
CA THR A 4 3.77 7.90 7.12
C THR A 4 4.21 9.10 7.97
N GLN A 5 4.82 10.12 7.36
CA GLN A 5 5.27 11.33 8.08
C GLN A 5 4.12 12.09 8.76
N THR A 6 2.89 11.96 8.25
CA THR A 6 1.69 12.62 8.78
C THR A 6 1.06 11.89 9.98
N HIS A 7 1.28 10.58 10.12
CA HIS A 7 0.85 9.79 11.26
C HIS A 7 1.95 8.81 11.70
N PRO A 8 2.95 9.27 12.47
CA PRO A 8 4.08 8.43 12.89
C PRO A 8 3.68 7.29 13.85
N ASN A 9 2.55 7.43 14.54
CA ASN A 9 2.08 6.48 15.56
C ASN A 9 1.09 5.43 15.03
N THR A 10 0.76 5.46 13.74
CA THR A 10 -0.16 4.48 13.15
C THR A 10 0.61 3.24 12.78
N ILE A 11 0.17 2.09 13.31
CA ILE A 11 0.70 0.78 12.92
C ILE A 11 0.40 0.60 11.43
N PRO A 12 1.42 0.47 10.56
CA PRO A 12 1.18 0.23 9.14
C PRO A 12 0.44 -1.11 8.99
N LEU A 13 -0.49 -1.17 8.04
CA LEU A 13 -1.37 -2.33 7.86
C LEU A 13 -0.60 -3.66 7.80
N GLY A 14 0.58 -3.70 7.19
CA GLY A 14 1.24 -4.96 6.88
C GLY A 14 1.08 -5.27 5.40
N TRP A 15 2.15 -5.76 4.77
CA TRP A 15 2.02 -6.38 3.45
C TRP A 15 1.07 -7.58 3.54
N ASP A 16 1.23 -8.42 4.56
CA ASP A 16 0.42 -9.64 4.74
C ASP A 16 -1.09 -9.33 4.90
N ASN A 17 -1.42 -8.31 5.68
CA ASN A 17 -2.82 -7.89 5.84
C ASN A 17 -3.35 -7.19 4.58
N ALA A 18 -2.50 -6.47 3.84
CA ALA A 18 -2.90 -5.86 2.58
C ALA A 18 -3.24 -6.93 1.53
N THR A 19 -2.45 -8.01 1.43
CA THR A 19 -2.74 -9.16 0.57
C THR A 19 -4.08 -9.80 0.92
N ASN A 20 -4.33 -10.06 2.21
CA ASN A 20 -5.61 -10.61 2.68
C ASN A 20 -6.83 -9.76 2.30
N VAL A 21 -6.66 -8.44 2.17
CA VAL A 21 -7.72 -7.53 1.75
C VAL A 21 -7.94 -7.63 0.25
N VAL A 22 -6.85 -7.59 -0.54
CA VAL A 22 -6.92 -7.72 -2.00
C VAL A 22 -7.54 -9.05 -2.41
N ASP A 23 -7.15 -10.16 -1.78
CA ASP A 23 -7.66 -11.51 -2.09
C ASP A 23 -9.18 -11.66 -1.84
N LYS A 24 -9.77 -10.82 -0.97
CA LYS A 24 -11.19 -10.87 -0.60
C LYS A 24 -12.06 -9.90 -1.38
N LEU A 25 -11.46 -9.00 -2.15
CA LEU A 25 -12.17 -7.92 -2.84
C LEU A 25 -12.12 -8.12 -4.35
N ASN A 26 -13.28 -8.05 -5.00
CA ASN A 26 -13.37 -8.07 -6.46
C ASN A 26 -13.52 -6.66 -7.04
N ILE A 27 -12.76 -5.70 -6.48
CA ILE A 27 -12.71 -4.31 -6.91
C ILE A 27 -11.25 -3.84 -6.96
N PRO A 28 -10.91 -2.84 -7.78
CA PRO A 28 -9.56 -2.31 -7.81
C PRO A 28 -9.13 -1.73 -6.46
N VAL A 29 -8.01 -2.20 -5.93
CA VAL A 29 -7.42 -1.74 -4.66
C VAL A 29 -6.14 -0.96 -4.94
N TYR A 30 -5.98 0.21 -4.31
CA TYR A 30 -4.75 0.99 -4.36
C TYR A 30 -4.16 1.13 -2.95
N PHE A 31 -2.86 0.87 -2.80
CA PHE A 31 -2.20 1.01 -1.49
C PHE A 31 -1.74 2.44 -1.26
N LEU A 32 -2.01 2.96 -0.06
CA LEU A 32 -1.71 4.34 0.32
C LEU A 32 -0.87 4.40 1.60
N GLY A 33 -0.16 5.52 1.74
CA GLY A 33 0.60 5.84 2.95
C GLY A 33 2.08 5.46 2.85
N GLY A 34 2.93 6.45 2.53
CA GLY A 34 4.39 6.27 2.51
C GLY A 34 4.90 5.35 1.40
N MET A 35 4.08 5.07 0.38
CA MET A 35 4.46 4.30 -0.80
C MET A 35 5.27 5.16 -1.77
N GLY A 36 6.34 4.62 -2.33
CA GLY A 36 7.09 5.25 -3.43
C GLY A 36 7.13 4.37 -4.68
N ILE A 37 7.68 4.89 -5.78
CA ILE A 37 7.76 4.16 -7.07
C ILE A 37 8.38 2.77 -6.92
N LYS A 38 9.39 2.62 -6.04
CA LYS A 38 10.04 1.34 -5.74
C LYS A 38 9.11 0.26 -5.15
N ASP A 39 7.97 0.66 -4.60
CA ASP A 39 6.99 -0.24 -4.01
C ASP A 39 5.93 -0.68 -5.02
N LEU A 40 5.87 -0.07 -6.21
CA LEU A 40 4.85 -0.34 -7.23
C LEU A 40 4.87 -1.79 -7.69
N ASP A 41 6.04 -2.32 -8.07
CA ASP A 41 6.17 -3.70 -8.56
C ASP A 41 5.65 -4.69 -7.53
N LYS A 42 6.04 -4.50 -6.26
CA LYS A 42 5.55 -5.31 -5.15
C LYS A 42 4.03 -5.18 -4.96
N THR A 43 3.46 -3.99 -5.08
CA THR A 43 2.02 -3.78 -4.96
C THR A 43 1.25 -4.51 -6.06
N LEU A 44 1.76 -4.52 -7.30
CA LEU A 44 1.16 -5.25 -8.41
C LEU A 44 1.24 -6.77 -8.21
N GLU A 45 2.38 -7.28 -7.73
CA GLU A 45 2.55 -8.71 -7.39
C GLU A 45 1.56 -9.20 -6.33
N LEU A 46 1.15 -8.31 -5.41
CA LEU A 46 0.18 -8.61 -4.36
C LEU A 46 -1.28 -8.46 -4.81
N GLY A 47 -1.53 -8.24 -6.11
CA GLY A 47 -2.86 -8.16 -6.70
C GLY A 47 -3.54 -6.80 -6.59
N ALA A 48 -2.88 -5.80 -6.02
CA ALA A 48 -3.40 -4.43 -6.02
C ALA A 48 -3.16 -3.78 -7.40
N GLN A 49 -4.00 -2.80 -7.73
CA GLN A 49 -3.97 -2.09 -9.01
C GLN A 49 -2.82 -1.07 -9.08
N GLY A 50 -2.33 -0.60 -7.93
CA GLY A 50 -1.21 0.33 -7.86
C GLY A 50 -1.08 1.03 -6.51
N ILE A 51 -0.26 2.08 -6.46
CA ILE A 51 0.01 2.88 -5.26
C ILE A 51 -0.56 4.29 -5.39
N ALA A 52 -0.99 4.86 -4.27
CA ALA A 52 -1.37 6.26 -4.14
C ALA A 52 -0.34 6.98 -3.26
N GLY A 53 0.46 7.86 -3.88
CA GLY A 53 1.45 8.70 -3.21
C GLY A 53 0.96 10.14 -3.07
N VAL A 54 0.93 10.66 -1.84
CA VAL A 54 0.63 12.10 -1.59
C VAL A 54 1.91 12.94 -1.60
N SER A 55 3.07 12.33 -1.30
CA SER A 55 4.38 13.00 -1.21
C SER A 55 5.49 12.23 -1.96
N ALA A 56 5.10 11.32 -2.85
CA ALA A 56 6.03 10.43 -3.56
C ALA A 56 6.52 11.01 -4.91
N PHE A 57 6.02 12.19 -5.27
CA PHE A 57 6.30 12.95 -6.49
C PHE A 57 6.58 14.41 -6.13
#